data_AF-A0A7V4YRX5-F1
#
_entry.id   AF-A0A7V4YRX5-F1
#
_cell.length_a   1.000
_cell.length_b   1.000
_cell.length_c   1.000
_cell.angle_alpha   90.00
_cell.angle_beta   90.00
_cell.angle_gamma   90.00
#
_symmetry.space_group_name_H-M   'P 1'
#
loop_
_entity.id
_entity.type
_entity.pdbx_description
1 polymer ?
#
loop_
_entity_poly.entity_id
_entity_poly.type
_entity_poly.pdbx_seq_one_letter_code
_entity_poly.pdbx_strand_id
1 'polypeptide(L)'
;MEGNDFQYATKVWLTGVLGGTTILLLCFFKGLGFLLNTEGYRFMMSMLFFGLISSVPSWLFLWLSVIWSNRLSWSDLSKKGLLFGIATLLSIFPFQIFFGFLDTRDLFFVLPYWLSISFGIFYFKLQTPELPSDQTSQP
;
A
#
# COMPACT_ATOMS: atom_id res chain seq x y z
N MET A 1 -1.71 3.54 -23.70
CA MET A 1 -1.59 2.43 -22.74
C MET A 1 -1.75 2.87 -21.27
N GLU A 2 -2.23 4.09 -20.97
CA GLU A 2 -2.19 4.65 -19.60
C GLU A 2 -3.33 4.19 -18.66
N GLY A 3 -4.43 3.65 -19.21
CA GLY A 3 -5.62 3.34 -18.41
C GLY A 3 -5.46 2.16 -17.43
N ASN A 4 -4.58 1.20 -17.74
CA ASN A 4 -4.53 -0.06 -17.00
C ASN A 4 -3.67 0.05 -15.72
N ASP A 5 -2.58 0.80 -15.78
CA ASP A 5 -1.67 1.02 -14.65
C ASP A 5 -2.34 1.82 -13.54
N PHE A 6 -3.05 2.88 -13.94
CA PHE A 6 -3.82 3.74 -13.03
C PHE A 6 -4.90 2.94 -12.30
N GLN A 7 -5.67 2.13 -13.03
CA GLN A 7 -6.72 1.29 -12.44
C GLN A 7 -6.16 0.26 -11.48
N TYR A 8 -5.04 -0.39 -11.82
CA TYR A 8 -4.39 -1.35 -10.94
C TYR A 8 -3.92 -0.68 -9.65
N ALA A 9 -3.15 0.41 -9.74
CA ALA A 9 -2.64 1.14 -8.59
C ALA A 9 -3.77 1.65 -7.68
N THR A 10 -4.85 2.17 -8.28
CA THR A 10 -6.02 2.65 -7.55
C THR A 10 -6.77 1.53 -6.83
N LYS A 11 -6.94 0.35 -7.46
CA LYS A 11 -7.56 -0.81 -6.81
C LYS A 11 -6.73 -1.28 -5.61
N VAL A 12 -5.42 -1.40 -5.78
CA VAL A 12 -4.49 -1.79 -4.70
C VAL A 12 -4.55 -0.79 -3.54
N TRP A 13 -4.46 0.50 -3.85
CA TRP A 13 -4.54 1.57 -2.85
C TRP A 13 -5.89 1.59 -2.11
N LEU A 14 -7.01 1.49 -2.85
CA LEU A 14 -8.35 1.44 -2.25
C LEU A 14 -8.52 0.21 -1.34
N THR A 15 -7.97 -0.95 -1.73
CA THR A 15 -7.93 -2.12 -0.84
C THR A 15 -7.17 -1.78 0.44
N GLY A 16 -5.98 -1.20 0.35
CA GLY A 16 -5.21 -0.75 1.51
C GLY A 16 -5.99 0.19 2.43
N VAL A 17 -6.60 1.23 1.87
CA VAL A 17 -7.40 2.22 2.63
C VAL A 17 -8.62 1.55 3.28
N LEU A 18 -9.49 0.90 2.50
CA LEU A 18 -10.74 0.37 3.02
C LEU A 18 -10.51 -0.85 3.92
N GLY A 19 -9.69 -1.79 3.46
CA GLY A 19 -9.39 -3.01 4.20
C GLY A 19 -8.53 -2.73 5.43
N GLY A 20 -7.52 -1.86 5.32
CA GLY A 20 -6.70 -1.43 6.45
C GLY A 20 -7.52 -0.74 7.53
N THR A 21 -8.37 0.23 7.16
CA THR A 21 -9.29 0.89 8.10
C THR A 21 -10.27 -0.11 8.71
N THR A 22 -10.83 -1.04 7.94
CA THR A 22 -11.76 -2.05 8.45
C THR A 22 -11.09 -2.96 9.49
N ILE A 23 -9.89 -3.49 9.18
CA ILE A 23 -9.13 -4.33 10.10
C ILE A 23 -8.77 -3.55 11.36
N LEU A 24 -8.33 -2.30 11.21
CA LEU A 24 -7.98 -1.43 12.34
C LEU A 24 -9.19 -1.21 13.26
N LEU A 25 -10.36 -0.89 12.71
CA LEU A 25 -11.60 -0.72 13.47
C LEU A 25 -12.01 -2.00 14.20
N LEU A 26 -11.89 -3.16 13.56
CA LEU A 26 -12.17 -4.46 14.19
C LEU A 26 -11.21 -4.76 15.35
N CYS A 27 -9.93 -4.42 15.20
CA CYS A 27 -8.93 -4.53 16.27
C CYS A 27 -9.29 -3.62 17.46
N PHE A 28 -9.74 -2.40 17.20
CA PHE A 28 -10.13 -1.46 18.25
C PHE A 28 -11.47 -1.73 18.90
N PHE A 29 -12.41 -2.41 18.22
CA PHE A 29 -13.68 -2.80 18.83
C PHE A 29 -13.48 -3.66 20.09
N LYS A 30 -12.40 -4.45 20.13
CA LYS A 30 -11.96 -5.21 21.32
C LYS A 30 -11.17 -4.38 22.33
N GLY A 31 -10.60 -3.25 21.92
CA GLY A 31 -9.75 -2.36 22.70
C GLY A 31 -10.41 -1.02 23.08
N LEU A 32 -11.75 -0.99 23.23
CA LEU A 32 -12.54 0.23 23.42
C LEU A 32 -12.00 1.16 24.53
N GLY A 33 -11.43 0.59 25.60
CA GLY A 33 -10.84 1.34 26.71
C GLY A 33 -9.67 2.25 26.32
N PHE A 34 -8.92 1.91 25.27
CA PHE A 34 -7.84 2.76 24.75
C PHE A 34 -8.39 3.99 24.00
N LEU A 35 -9.47 3.82 23.23
CA LEU A 35 -10.10 4.92 22.49
C LEU A 35 -10.82 5.93 23.39
N LEU A 36 -11.30 5.48 24.56
CA LEU A 36 -11.95 6.34 25.55
C LEU A 36 -10.94 7.14 26.40
N ASN A 37 -9.64 6.80 26.34
CA ASN A 37 -8.59 7.60 26.95
C ASN A 37 -8.23 8.79 26.04
N THR A 38 -8.15 10.00 26.61
CA THR A 38 -7.75 11.23 25.91
C THR A 38 -6.48 11.07 25.08
N GLU A 39 -5.46 10.38 25.60
CA GLU A 39 -4.21 10.16 24.86
C GLU A 39 -4.39 9.22 23.67
N GLY A 40 -5.15 8.14 23.83
CA GLY A 40 -5.45 7.21 22.74
C GLY A 40 -6.32 7.85 21.65
N TYR A 41 -7.29 8.67 22.03
CA TYR A 41 -8.10 9.45 21.11
C TYR A 41 -7.25 10.46 20.31
N ARG A 42 -6.40 11.24 20.97
CA ARG A 42 -5.50 12.22 20.32
C ARG A 42 -4.53 11.54 19.35
N PHE A 43 -3.99 10.39 19.76
CA PHE A 43 -3.11 9.59 18.92
C PHE A 43 -3.84 9.08 17.67
N MET A 44 -5.04 8.52 17.81
CA MET A 44 -5.84 8.03 16.69
C MET A 44 -6.21 9.16 15.71
N MET A 45 -6.60 10.33 16.22
CA MET A 45 -6.92 11.48 15.37
C MET A 45 -5.69 11.98 14.58
N SER A 46 -4.52 11.99 15.23
CA SER A 46 -3.25 12.31 14.55
C SER A 46 -2.93 11.28 13.46
N MET A 47 -3.08 9.99 13.75
CA MET A 47 -2.86 8.92 12.77
C MET A 47 -3.80 9.03 11.57
N LEU A 48 -5.09 9.31 11.78
CA LEU A 48 -6.04 9.51 10.69
C LEU A 48 -5.65 10.72 9.84
N PHE A 49 -5.27 11.83 10.46
CA PHE A 49 -4.89 13.05 9.77
C PHE A 49 -3.62 12.86 8.92
N PHE A 50 -2.53 12.37 9.53
CA PHE A 50 -1.29 12.11 8.81
C PHE A 50 -1.40 10.95 7.81
N GLY A 51 -2.22 9.94 8.13
CA GLY A 51 -2.58 8.87 7.21
C GLY A 51 -3.24 9.41 5.95
N LEU A 52 -4.20 10.33 6.09
CA LEU A 52 -4.90 10.94 4.95
C LEU A 52 -3.97 11.81 4.10
N ILE A 53 -3.11 12.61 4.74
CA ILE A 53 -2.11 13.44 4.04
C ILE A 53 -1.10 12.57 3.28
N SER A 54 -0.61 11.51 3.91
CA SER A 54 0.39 10.62 3.30
C SER A 54 -0.20 9.65 2.27
N SER A 55 -1.52 9.43 2.29
CA SER A 55 -2.22 8.50 1.40
C SER A 55 -2.10 8.87 -0.08
N VAL A 56 -2.28 10.15 -0.43
CA VAL A 56 -2.22 10.61 -1.83
C VAL A 56 -0.80 10.52 -2.40
N PRO A 57 0.25 11.01 -1.71
CA PRO A 57 1.63 10.77 -2.13
C PRO A 57 1.96 9.29 -2.28
N SER A 58 1.58 8.44 -1.32
CA SER A 58 1.84 7.00 -1.40
C SER A 58 1.14 6.34 -2.58
N TRP A 59 -0.10 6.73 -2.89
CA TRP A 59 -0.81 6.28 -4.08
C TRP A 59 -0.08 6.71 -5.37
N LEU A 60 0.35 7.97 -5.44
CA LEU A 60 1.08 8.49 -6.60
C LEU A 60 2.40 7.71 -6.81
N PHE A 61 3.16 7.47 -5.75
CA PHE A 61 4.39 6.67 -5.82
C PHE A 61 4.11 5.22 -6.23
N LEU A 62 3.06 4.60 -5.72
CA LEU A 62 2.66 3.25 -6.14
C LEU A 62 2.32 3.24 -7.63
N TRP A 63 1.53 4.20 -8.11
CA TRP A 63 1.16 4.30 -9.53
C TRP A 63 2.38 4.49 -10.44
N LEU A 64 3.29 5.39 -10.09
CA LEU A 64 4.55 5.57 -10.83
C LEU A 64 5.41 4.30 -10.82
N SER A 65 5.41 3.57 -9.69
CA SER A 65 6.13 2.30 -9.58
C SER A 65 5.52 1.21 -10.45
N VAL A 66 4.20 1.17 -10.60
CA VAL A 66 3.51 0.27 -11.53
C VAL A 66 3.93 0.58 -12.97
N ILE A 67 3.85 1.86 -13.38
CA ILE A 67 4.29 2.31 -14.72
C ILE A 67 5.73 1.88 -14.98
N TRP A 68 6.62 2.13 -14.02
CA TRP A 68 8.03 1.80 -14.15
C TRP A 68 8.25 0.27 -14.22
N SER A 69 7.61 -0.49 -13.34
CA SER A 69 7.72 -1.96 -13.32
C SER A 69 7.22 -2.61 -14.61
N ASN A 70 6.20 -2.02 -15.25
CA ASN A 70 5.67 -2.53 -16.51
C ASN A 70 6.59 -2.32 -17.71
N ARG A 71 7.57 -1.42 -17.62
CA ARG A 71 8.64 -1.26 -18.62
C ARG A 71 9.74 -2.31 -18.51
N LEU A 72 9.79 -3.07 -17.41
CA LEU A 72 10.76 -4.13 -17.21
C LEU A 72 10.28 -5.42 -17.89
N SER A 73 11.19 -6.14 -18.53
CA SER A 73 10.97 -7.47 -19.14
C SER A 73 10.90 -8.60 -18.10
N TRP A 74 10.58 -8.27 -16.85
CA TRP A 74 10.51 -9.22 -15.75
C TRP A 74 9.20 -9.99 -15.74
N SER A 75 9.21 -11.15 -15.07
CA SER A 75 7.99 -11.90 -14.81
C SER A 75 7.01 -11.10 -13.94
N ASP A 76 5.70 -11.36 -14.09
CA ASP A 76 4.66 -10.70 -13.29
C ASP A 76 4.88 -10.88 -11.78
N LEU A 77 5.38 -12.05 -11.36
CA LEU A 77 5.68 -12.32 -9.97
C LEU A 77 6.82 -11.43 -9.45
N SER A 78 7.89 -11.25 -10.24
CA SER A 78 9.00 -10.36 -9.87
C SER A 78 8.55 -8.90 -9.79
N LYS A 79 7.69 -8.44 -10.70
CA LYS A 79 7.09 -7.09 -10.65
C LYS A 79 6.24 -6.90 -9.39
N LYS A 80 5.39 -7.89 -9.06
CA LYS A 80 4.61 -7.88 -7.81
C LYS A 80 5.50 -7.87 -6.56
N GLY A 81 6.61 -8.61 -6.58
CA GLY A 81 7.61 -8.58 -5.50
C GLY A 81 8.23 -7.20 -5.30
N LEU A 82 8.62 -6.53 -6.39
CA LEU A 82 9.10 -5.15 -6.37
C LEU A 82 8.03 -4.19 -5.80
N LEU A 83 6.80 -4.27 -6.31
CA LEU A 83 5.70 -3.42 -5.84
C LEU A 83 5.38 -3.66 -4.37
N PHE A 84 5.46 -4.90 -3.89
CA PHE A 84 5.30 -5.23 -2.48
C PHE A 84 6.40 -4.62 -1.61
N GLY A 85 7.66 -4.65 -2.07
CA GLY A 85 8.77 -3.96 -1.38
C GLY A 85 8.53 -2.45 -1.28
N ILE A 86 8.09 -1.83 -2.38
CA ILE A 86 7.77 -0.39 -2.43
C ILE A 86 6.58 -0.08 -1.51
N ALA A 87 5.50 -0.86 -1.58
CA ALA A 87 4.33 -0.69 -0.71
C ALA A 87 4.68 -0.88 0.78
N THR A 88 5.62 -1.77 1.09
CA THR A 88 6.15 -1.93 2.45
C THR A 88 6.82 -0.65 2.93
N LEU A 89 7.71 -0.07 2.12
CA LEU A 89 8.35 1.21 2.43
C LEU A 89 7.32 2.35 2.55
N LEU A 90 6.36 2.44 1.63
CA LEU A 90 5.31 3.47 1.66
C LEU A 90 4.34 3.33 2.83
N SER A 91 4.17 2.12 3.36
CA SER A 91 3.35 1.89 4.56
C SER A 91 4.09 2.28 5.84
N ILE A 92 5.40 2.06 5.87
CA ILE A 92 6.24 2.23 7.05
C ILE A 92 6.79 3.66 7.17
N PHE A 93 7.26 4.23 6.07
CA PHE A 93 8.03 5.47 6.06
C PHE A 93 7.26 6.70 6.55
N PRO A 94 5.97 6.91 6.19
CA PRO A 94 5.19 8.00 6.77
C PRO A 94 5.07 7.88 8.29
N PHE A 95 4.86 6.68 8.81
CA PHE A 95 4.78 6.46 10.26
C PHE A 95 6.10 6.80 10.95
N GLN A 96 7.23 6.39 10.36
CA GLN A 96 8.55 6.75 10.86
C GLN A 96 8.76 8.26 10.92
N ILE A 97 8.35 9.00 9.88
CA ILE A 97 8.54 10.46 9.82
C ILE A 97 7.69 11.19 10.87
N PHE A 98 6.41 10.82 11.00
CA PHE A 98 5.47 11.60 11.81
C PHE A 98 5.46 11.21 13.29
N PHE A 99 5.78 9.94 13.61
CA PHE A 99 5.66 9.41 14.96
C PHE A 99 7.00 8.91 15.53
N GLY A 100 7.98 8.58 14.68
CA GLY A 100 9.23 7.94 15.08
C GLY A 100 9.01 6.49 15.52
N PHE A 101 9.78 5.54 14.98
CA PHE A 101 9.76 4.15 15.43
C PHE A 101 10.38 4.10 16.80
N LEU A 102 9.53 4.04 17.82
CA LEU A 102 9.96 4.01 19.20
C LEU A 102 9.50 2.73 19.90
N ASP A 103 8.45 2.04 19.42
CA ASP A 103 7.99 0.81 20.06
C ASP A 103 7.29 -0.18 19.09
N THR A 104 7.31 -1.47 19.45
CA THR A 104 6.53 -2.56 18.85
C THR A 104 5.04 -2.28 18.77
N ARG A 105 4.52 -1.41 19.64
CA ARG A 105 3.12 -0.96 19.63
C ARG A 105 2.78 -0.15 18.38
N ASP A 106 3.73 0.59 17.81
CA ASP A 106 3.48 1.40 16.62
C ASP A 106 3.28 0.52 15.38
N LEU A 107 3.99 -0.61 15.32
CA LEU A 107 3.84 -1.61 14.25
C LEU A 107 2.41 -2.17 14.18
N PHE A 108 1.73 -2.28 15.32
CA PHE A 108 0.34 -2.75 15.37
C PHE A 108 -0.61 -1.86 14.56
N PHE A 109 -0.34 -0.56 14.49
CA PHE A 109 -1.18 0.38 13.75
C PHE A 109 -0.85 0.42 12.25
N VAL A 110 0.38 0.08 11.86
CA VAL A 110 0.81 0.00 10.45
C VAL A 110 0.37 -1.31 9.79
N LEU A 111 0.39 -2.40 10.55
CA LEU A 111 0.13 -3.77 10.11
C LEU A 111 -1.19 -3.93 9.32
N PRO A 112 -2.34 -3.41 9.77
CA PRO A 112 -3.60 -3.51 9.05
C PRO A 112 -3.53 -2.97 7.62
N TYR A 113 -2.98 -1.76 7.46
CA TYR A 113 -2.82 -1.14 6.15
C TYR A 113 -1.83 -1.92 5.29
N TRP A 114 -0.68 -2.29 5.85
CA TRP A 114 0.36 -3.06 5.16
C TRP A 114 -0.14 -4.42 4.67
N LEU A 115 -0.88 -5.17 5.51
CA LEU A 115 -1.47 -6.46 5.11
C LEU A 115 -2.47 -6.28 3.97
N SER A 116 -3.31 -5.25 4.07
CA SER A 116 -4.37 -5.01 3.10
C SER A 116 -3.83 -4.58 1.73
N ILE A 117 -2.83 -3.69 1.69
CA ILE A 117 -2.20 -3.29 0.44
C ILE A 117 -1.41 -4.47 -0.18
N SER A 118 -0.74 -5.28 0.65
CA SER A 118 -0.03 -6.47 0.21
C SER A 118 -0.97 -7.48 -0.43
N PHE A 119 -2.12 -7.73 0.20
CA PHE A 119 -3.18 -8.55 -0.38
C PHE A 119 -3.62 -8.00 -1.74
N GLY A 120 -3.88 -6.69 -1.85
CA GLY A 120 -4.26 -6.05 -3.11
C GLY A 120 -3.25 -6.30 -4.24
N ILE A 121 -1.95 -6.18 -3.97
CA ILE A 121 -0.89 -6.37 -4.96
C ILE A 121 -0.92 -7.79 -5.54
N PHE A 122 -1.04 -8.80 -4.67
CA PHE A 122 -1.02 -10.19 -5.10
C PHE A 122 -2.36 -10.63 -5.68
N TYR A 123 -3.48 -10.13 -5.16
CA TYR A 123 -4.83 -10.48 -5.60
C TYR A 123 -5.18 -9.92 -6.99
N PHE A 124 -4.89 -8.64 -7.26
CA PHE A 124 -5.22 -8.06 -8.56
C PHE A 124 -4.23 -8.50 -9.65
N LYS A 125 -4.74 -8.71 -10.87
CA LYS A 125 -3.90 -9.03 -12.04
C LYS A 125 -3.18 -7.77 -12.51
N LEU A 126 -1.85 -7.83 -12.58
CA LEU A 126 -1.03 -6.79 -13.21
C LEU A 126 -1.16 -6.96 -14.72
N GLN A 127 -1.53 -5.90 -15.44
CA GLN A 127 -1.64 -5.95 -16.90
C GLN A 127 -0.30 -5.51 -17.50
N THR A 128 0.56 -6.47 -17.78
CA THR A 128 1.82 -6.24 -18.50
C THR A 128 1.52 -6.05 -20.00
N PRO A 129 2.02 -5.01 -20.67
CA PRO A 129 1.93 -4.90 -22.13
C PRO A 129 2.62 -6.12 -22.77
N GLU A 130 1.94 -6.80 -23.69
CA GLU A 130 2.57 -7.87 -24.47
C GLU A 130 3.70 -7.25 -25.31
N LEU A 131 4.90 -7.82 -25.22
CA LEU A 131 6.00 -7.43 -26.11
C LEU A 131 5.61 -7.80 -27.55
N PRO A 132 5.87 -6.93 -28.55
CA PRO A 132 5.55 -7.22 -29.94
C PRO A 132 6.17 -8.55 -30.36
N SER A 133 5.34 -9.46 -30.87
CA SER A 133 5.72 -10.83 -31.30
C SER A 133 6.73 -10.86 -32.47
N ASP A 134 7.01 -9.71 -33.09
CA ASP A 134 7.84 -9.59 -34.30
C ASP A 134 9.36 -9.64 -34.06
N GLN A 135 9.84 -9.81 -32.82
CA GLN A 135 11.28 -9.91 -32.52
C GLN A 135 11.75 -11.33 -32.17
N THR A 136 10.88 -12.33 -32.18
CA THR A 136 11.22 -13.74 -31.85
C THR A 136 11.56 -14.62 -33.05
N SER A 137 11.57 -14.06 -34.26
CA SER A 137 11.83 -14.77 -35.52
C SER A 137 12.98 -14.15 -36.30
N GLN A 138 14.17 -14.03 -35.69
CA GLN A 138 15.40 -14.06 -36.46
C GLN A 138 16.30 -15.20 -35.93
N PRO A 139 16.61 -16.19 -36.78
CA PRO A 139 17.48 -17.32 -36.45
C PRO A 139 18.94 -16.90 -36.27
#